data_AF-A0A1I3E0Y2-F1
#
_entry.id   AF-A0A1I3E0Y2-F1
#
_cell.length_a   1.000
_cell.length_b   1.000
_cell.length_c   1.000
_cell.angle_alpha   90.00
_cell.angle_beta   90.00
_cell.angle_gamma   90.00
#
_symmetry.space_group_name_H-M   'P 1'
#
loop_
_entity.id
_entity.type
_entity.pdbx_description
1 polymer ?
#
loop_
_entity_poly.entity_id
_entity_poly.type
_entity_poly.pdbx_seq_one_letter_code
_entity_poly.pdbx_strand_id
1 'polypeptide(L)' 'MKFPEKLPTGPECPECGSREKRFPPGRVGAYHVFCDQCGYDFGRFDSLSRHYEHMLDDLERKLGVDSTPR' A
#
# COMPACT_ATOMS: atom_id res chain seq x y z
N MET A 1 -2.43 -9.03 16.91
CA MET A 1 -1.60 -7.97 16.31
C MET A 1 -2.53 -6.80 15.97
N LYS A 2 -2.31 -5.63 16.58
CA LYS A 2 -3.17 -4.44 16.41
C LYS A 2 -2.46 -3.54 15.40
N PHE A 3 -2.94 -3.51 14.16
CA PHE A 3 -2.36 -2.64 13.14
C PHE A 3 -2.60 -1.17 13.54
N PRO A 4 -1.57 -0.31 13.54
CA PRO A 4 -1.76 1.11 13.84
C PRO A 4 -2.69 1.75 12.81
N GLU A 5 -3.62 2.59 13.28
CA GLU A 5 -4.68 3.23 12.46
C GLU A 5 -4.13 4.18 11.38
N LYS A 6 -2.89 4.65 11.54
CA LYS A 6 -2.20 5.58 10.64
C LYS A 6 -0.76 5.14 10.46
N LEU A 7 -0.36 4.87 9.22
CA LEU A 7 1.03 4.58 8.85
C LEU A 7 1.43 5.50 7.69
N PRO A 8 2.61 6.15 7.74
CA PRO A 8 3.18 6.85 6.60
C PRO A 8 3.63 5.82 5.56
N THR A 9 2.67 5.35 4.77
CA THR A 9 2.91 4.36 3.72
C THR A 9 3.13 5.08 2.40
N GLY A 10 4.04 4.60 1.56
CA GLY A 10 4.03 4.96 0.13
C GLY A 10 2.77 4.40 -0.54
N PRO A 11 2.27 4.98 -1.64
CA PRO A 11 2.76 6.13 -2.39
C PRO A 11 2.18 7.44 -1.82
N GLU A 12 2.72 8.58 -2.23
CA GLU A 12 2.12 9.88 -1.90
C GLU A 12 0.75 10.00 -2.56
N CYS A 13 -0.19 10.70 -1.91
CA CYS A 13 -1.48 10.99 -2.54
C CYS A 13 -1.26 11.87 -3.78
N PRO A 14 -1.79 11.50 -4.96
CA PRO A 14 -1.59 12.27 -6.17
C PRO A 14 -2.27 13.65 -6.13
N GLU A 15 -3.31 13.80 -5.30
CA GLU A 15 -4.07 15.05 -5.17
C GLU A 15 -3.43 16.06 -4.20
N CYS A 16 -2.87 15.58 -3.08
CA CYS A 16 -2.42 16.47 -2.00
C CYS A 16 -1.00 16.19 -1.49
N GLY A 17 -0.31 15.18 -2.02
CA GLY A 17 1.03 14.78 -1.59
C GLY A 17 1.09 14.09 -0.22
N SER A 18 -0.02 13.97 0.51
CA SER A 18 0.00 13.36 1.84
C SER A 18 0.36 11.88 1.78
N ARG A 19 1.19 11.45 2.73
CA ARG A 19 1.59 10.05 2.96
C ARG A 19 0.70 9.34 3.98
N GLU A 20 -0.19 10.09 4.63
CA GLU A 20 -1.12 9.55 5.62
C GLU A 20 -2.32 8.93 4.91
N LYS A 21 -2.48 7.62 5.11
CA LYS A 21 -3.62 6.86 4.63
C LYS A 21 -4.44 6.37 5.80
N ARG A 22 -5.76 6.44 5.63
CA ARG A 22 -6.73 5.87 6.53
C ARG A 22 -7.05 4.46 6.07
N PHE A 23 -6.63 3.51 6.88
CA PHE A 23 -6.93 2.11 6.68
C PHE A 23 -8.29 1.76 7.32
N PRO A 24 -9.03 0.81 6.75
CA PRO A 24 -10.34 0.42 7.24
C PRO A 24 -10.27 -0.22 8.65
N PRO A 25 -11.29 0.00 9.52
CA PRO A 25 -11.26 -0.42 10.92
C PRO A 25 -11.51 -1.94 11.17
N GLY A 26 -11.62 -2.78 10.13
CA GLY A 26 -12.03 -4.19 10.26
C GLY A 26 -11.57 -5.11 9.12
N ARG A 27 -11.46 -6.40 9.44
CA ARG A 27 -10.66 -7.45 8.76
C ARG A 27 -10.86 -7.58 7.24
N VAL A 28 -9.71 -7.78 6.59
CA VAL A 28 -9.40 -8.49 5.32
C VAL A 28 -10.60 -8.84 4.44
N GLY A 29 -10.65 -8.26 3.23
CA GLY A 29 -11.44 -8.83 2.15
C GLY A 29 -11.77 -7.90 0.98
N ALA A 30 -12.06 -6.61 1.19
CA ALA A 30 -12.51 -5.75 0.08
C ALA A 30 -12.54 -4.24 0.36
N TYR A 31 -11.86 -3.74 1.39
CA TYR A 31 -12.03 -2.35 1.79
C TYR A 31 -11.07 -1.40 1.06
N HIS A 32 -11.61 -0.23 0.71
CA HIS A 32 -10.89 0.85 0.04
C HIS A 32 -9.96 1.58 1.01
N VAL A 33 -8.81 2.00 0.51
CA VAL A 33 -7.83 2.81 1.25
C VAL A 33 -8.02 4.26 0.82
N PHE A 34 -8.16 5.16 1.79
CA PHE A 34 -8.37 6.58 1.51
C PHE A 34 -7.20 7.43 2.01
N CYS A 35 -6.92 8.54 1.36
CA CYS A 35 -6.07 9.58 1.94
C CYS A 35 -6.74 10.18 3.17
N ASP A 36 -6.01 10.32 4.28
CA ASP A 36 -6.55 10.90 5.51
C ASP A 36 -6.81 12.41 5.38
N GLN A 37 -6.06 13.10 4.51
CA GLN A 37 -6.18 14.55 4.33
C GLN A 37 -7.22 15.00 3.31
N CYS A 38 -7.23 14.42 2.12
CA CYS A 38 -8.14 14.85 1.04
C CYS A 38 -9.25 13.84 0.71
N GLY A 39 -9.20 12.63 1.28
CA GLY A 39 -10.19 11.59 1.01
C GLY A 39 -10.02 10.87 -0.33
N TYR A 40 -8.90 11.08 -1.05
CA TYR A 40 -8.61 10.38 -2.30
C TYR A 40 -8.67 8.86 -2.12
N ASP A 41 -9.38 8.18 -3.00
CA ASP A 41 -9.57 6.73 -2.97
C ASP A 41 -8.45 6.03 -3.75
N PHE A 42 -7.59 5.32 -3.03
CA PHE A 42 -6.53 4.48 -3.60
C PHE A 42 -7.05 3.13 -4.08
N GLY A 43 -8.34 2.85 -3.94
CA GLY A 43 -8.97 1.58 -4.26
C GLY A 43 -8.77 0.53 -3.16
N ARG A 44 -9.10 -0.73 -3.47
CA ARG A 44 -9.00 -1.83 -2.50
C ARG A 44 -7.56 -2.06 -2.08
N PHE A 45 -7.39 -2.32 -0.78
CA PHE A 45 -6.08 -2.66 -0.22
C PHE A 45 -5.40 -3.85 -0.91
N ASP A 46 -6.15 -4.87 -1.34
CA ASP A 46 -5.61 -6.05 -2.03
C ASP A 46 -5.02 -5.69 -3.41
N SER A 47 -5.73 -4.84 -4.17
CA SER A 47 -5.25 -4.34 -5.46
C SER A 47 -4.02 -3.45 -5.30
N LEU A 48 -4.00 -2.60 -4.26
CA LEU A 48 -2.84 -1.80 -3.92
C LEU A 48 -1.64 -2.69 -3.56
N SER A 49 -1.86 -3.70 -2.71
CA SER A 49 -0.83 -4.65 -2.27
C SER A 49 -0.26 -5.45 -3.43
N ARG A 50 -1.11 -6.01 -4.30
CA ARG A 50 -0.66 -6.72 -5.52
C ARG A 50 0.15 -5.83 -6.45
N HIS A 51 -0.24 -4.56 -6.60
CA HIS A 51 0.52 -3.63 -7.43
C HIS A 51 1.92 -3.40 -6.85
N TYR A 52 2.03 -3.29 -5.52
CA TYR A 52 3.32 -3.20 -4.83
C TYR A 52 4.15 -4.46 -4.98
N GLU A 53 3.57 -5.64 -4.77
CA GLU A 53 4.26 -6.91 -4.95
C GLU A 53 4.83 -7.04 -6.38
N HIS A 54 4.06 -6.67 -7.40
CA HIS A 54 4.53 -6.69 -8.78
C HIS A 54 5.64 -5.67 -9.06
N MET A 55 5.57 -4.47 -8.47
CA MET A 55 6.66 -3.48 -8.61
C MET A 55 7.95 -3.94 -7.92
N LEU A 56 7.84 -4.59 -6.75
CA LEU A 56 8.98 -5.15 -6.04
C LEU A 56 9.60 -6.30 -6.84
N ASP A 57 8.79 -7.24 -7.35
CA ASP A 57 9.27 -8.34 -8.21
C ASP A 57 10.02 -7.83 -9.45
N ASP A 58 9.50 -6.80 -10.12
CA ASP A 58 10.16 -6.23 -11.29
C ASP A 58 11.48 -5.54 -10.94
N LEU A 59 11.55 -4.87 -9.78
CA LEU A 59 12.77 -4.26 -9.26
C LEU A 59 13.80 -5.32 -8.85
N GLU A 60 13.39 -6.36 -8.13
CA GLU A 60 14.26 -7.48 -7.72
C GLU A 60 14.86 -8.18 -8.94
N ARG A 61 14.04 -8.46 -9.97
CA ARG A 61 14.51 -9.01 -11.24
C ARG A 61 15.51 -8.11 -11.96
N LYS A 62 15.28 -6.78 -11.97
CA LYS A 62 16.21 -5.81 -12.58
C LYS A 62 17.52 -5.70 -11.82
N LEU A 63 17.49 -5.84 -10.50
CA LEU A 63 18.66 -5.74 -9.63
C LEU A 63 19.41 -7.08 -9.49
N GLY A 64 18.86 -8.18 -10.02
CA GLY A 64 19.44 -9.52 -9.87
C GLY A 64 19.44 -10.01 -8.42
N VAL A 65 18.55 -9.46 -7.59
CA VAL A 65 18.38 -9.87 -6.19
C VAL A 65 17.40 -11.02 -6.19
N ASP A 66 17.91 -12.24 -6.11
CA ASP A 66 17.07 -13.41 -5.87
C ASP A 66 16.84 -13.54 -4.36
N SER A 67 15.63 -13.19 -3.92
CA SER A 67 15.21 -13.25 -2.52
C SER A 67 14.67 -14.63 -2.12
N THR A 68 14.90 -15.69 -2.92
CA THR A 68 14.61 -17.06 -2.46
C THR A 68 15.60 -17.46 -1.36
N PRO A 69 15.13 -17.75 -0.13
CA PRO A 69 16.00 -18.32 0.87
C PRO A 69 16.31 -19.76 0.44
N ARG A 70 17.60 -20.05 0.25
CA ARG A 70 18.13 -21.37 -0.08
C ARG A 70 18.14 -22.31 1.11
#